data_AF-A0A5J5G4T6-F1
#
_entry.id   AF-A0A5J5G4T6-F1
#
_cell.length_a   1.000
_cell.length_b   1.000
_cell.length_c   1.000
_cell.angle_alpha   90.00
_cell.angle_beta   90.00
_cell.angle_gamma   90.00
#
_symmetry.space_group_name_H-M   'P 1'
#
loop_
_entity.id
_entity.type
_entity.pdbx_description
1 polymer ?
#
loop_
_entity_poly.entity_id
_entity_poly.type
_entity_poly.pdbx_seq_one_letter_code
_entity_poly.pdbx_strand_id
1 'polypeptide(L)' 'MIDHAQEVSDAYRGLVDLKRSWEGMLKNPNLDAELRQIYTSKFNEVNSKMEKIETMFNPHGGVFPPN' A
#
# COMPACT_ATOMS: atom_id res chain seq x y z
N MET A 1 10.85 21.65 -11.34
CA MET A 1 10.20 20.60 -12.15
C MET A 1 9.68 19.59 -11.15
N ILE A 2 8.37 19.39 -11.09
CA ILE A 2 7.81 18.33 -10.24
C ILE A 2 8.19 17.01 -10.89
N ASP A 3 8.87 16.13 -10.14
CA ASP A 3 9.15 14.79 -10.60
C ASP A 3 7.96 13.90 -10.23
N HIS A 4 7.02 13.74 -11.16
CA HIS A 4 5.84 12.93 -10.97
C HIS A 4 6.16 11.46 -10.63
N ALA A 5 7.32 10.93 -11.06
CA ALA A 5 7.74 9.59 -10.68
C ALA A 5 8.13 9.52 -9.21
N GLN A 6 8.82 10.55 -8.71
CA GLN A 6 9.14 10.69 -7.29
C GLN A 6 7.87 10.83 -6.43
N GLU A 7 6.90 11.64 -6.85
CA GLU A 7 5.63 11.81 -6.14
C GLU A 7 4.87 10.48 -6.00
N VAL A 8 4.80 9.69 -7.06
CA VAL A 8 4.14 8.38 -7.02
C VAL A 8 4.93 7.39 -6.17
N SER A 9 6.26 7.44 -6.18
CA SER A 9 7.12 6.62 -5.32
C SER A 9 6.89 6.94 -3.84
N ASP A 10 6.77 8.23 -3.49
CA ASP A 10 6.49 8.67 -2.12
C ASP A 10 5.07 8.30 -1.68
N ALA A 11 4.08 8.42 -2.57
CA ALA A 11 2.73 7.92 -2.32
C ALA A 11 2.74 6.39 -2.08
N TYR A 12 3.51 5.63 -2.85
CA TYR A 12 3.65 4.20 -2.67
C TYR A 12 4.29 3.84 -1.32
N ARG A 13 5.31 4.58 -0.85
CA ARG A 13 5.86 4.42 0.50
C ARG A 13 4.78 4.59 1.58
N GLY A 14 3.93 5.61 1.45
CA GLY A 14 2.80 5.81 2.35
C GLY A 14 1.79 4.65 2.32
N LEU A 15 1.52 4.07 1.15
CA LEU A 15 0.67 2.87 1.02
C LEU A 15 1.29 1.64 1.70
N VAL A 16 2.61 1.44 1.60
CA VAL A 16 3.33 0.37 2.30
C VAL A 16 3.14 0.48 3.82
N ASP A 17 3.27 1.67 4.38
CA ASP A 17 3.11 1.89 5.82
C ASP A 17 1.67 1.71 6.29
N LEU A 18 0.68 2.15 5.49
CA LEU A 18 -0.73 1.89 5.76
C LEU A 18 -1.05 0.39 5.72
N LYS A 19 -0.53 -0.34 4.72
CA LYS A 19 -0.71 -1.79 4.60
C LYS A 19 -0.19 -2.50 5.85
N ARG A 20 1.02 -2.17 6.30
CA ARG A 20 1.64 -2.73 7.52
C ARG A 20 0.79 -2.45 8.76
N SER A 21 0.24 -1.24 8.86
CA SER A 21 -0.62 -0.85 9.99
C SER A 21 -1.89 -1.70 10.04
N TRP A 22 -2.59 -1.86 8.90
CA TRP A 22 -3.79 -2.70 8.84
C TRP A 22 -3.51 -4.18 9.05
N GLU A 23 -2.40 -4.68 8.51
CA GLU A 23 -1.96 -6.05 8.77
C GLU A 23 -1.71 -6.29 10.27
N GLY A 24 -1.09 -5.33 10.96
CA GLY A 24 -0.89 -5.37 12.40
C GLY A 24 -2.21 -5.44 13.18
N MET A 25 -3.21 -4.64 12.78
CA MET A 25 -4.54 -4.69 13.40
C MET A 25 -5.22 -6.04 13.18
N LEU A 26 -5.15 -6.60 11.97
CA LEU A 26 -5.77 -7.88 11.62
C LEU A 26 -5.15 -9.08 12.35
N LYS A 27 -3.87 -8.98 12.74
CA LYS A 27 -3.17 -9.97 13.57
C LYS A 27 -3.64 -9.99 15.03
N ASN A 28 -4.39 -8.99 15.50
CA ASN A 28 -4.97 -9.01 16.83
C ASN A 28 -6.07 -10.11 16.91
N PRO A 29 -5.90 -11.16 17.74
CA PRO A 29 -6.88 -12.23 17.86
C PRO A 29 -8.19 -11.77 18.50
N ASN A 30 -8.14 -10.69 19.31
CA ASN A 30 -9.29 -10.13 20.02
C ASN A 30 -9.97 -8.99 19.24
N LEU A 31 -9.64 -8.82 17.97
CA LEU A 31 -10.26 -7.80 17.14
C LEU A 31 -11.73 -8.15 16.87
N ASP A 32 -12.60 -7.19 17.16
CA ASP A 32 -14.03 -7.26 16.88
C ASP A 32 -14.33 -7.57 15.40
N ALA A 33 -15.44 -8.27 15.14
CA ALA A 33 -15.80 -8.74 13.81
C ALA A 33 -16.07 -7.60 12.81
N GLU A 34 -16.74 -6.53 13.24
CA GLU A 34 -17.01 -5.36 12.41
C GLU A 34 -15.70 -4.65 12.06
N LEU A 35 -14.84 -4.42 13.06
CA LEU A 35 -13.53 -3.83 12.85
C LEU A 35 -12.64 -4.70 11.94
N ARG A 36 -12.71 -6.02 12.08
CA ARG A 36 -12.01 -6.97 11.21
C ARG A 36 -12.46 -6.83 9.76
N GLN A 37 -13.77 -6.69 9.51
CA GLN A 37 -14.29 -6.47 8.17
C GLN A 37 -13.82 -5.12 7.60
N ILE A 38 -13.85 -4.06 8.41
CA ILE A 38 -13.37 -2.72 8.01
C ILE A 38 -11.89 -2.77 7.64
N TYR A 39 -11.03 -3.32 8.51
CA TYR A 39 -9.59 -3.38 8.24
C TYR A 39 -9.25 -4.31 7.07
N THR A 40 -10.00 -5.40 6.88
CA THR A 40 -9.84 -6.27 5.70
C THR A 40 -10.17 -5.50 4.42
N SER A 41 -11.26 -4.73 4.42
CA SER A 41 -11.65 -3.88 3.28
C SER A 41 -10.58 -2.82 2.97
N LYS A 42 -10.06 -2.13 4.00
CA LYS A 42 -8.97 -1.15 3.85
C LYS A 42 -7.66 -1.77 3.36
N PHE A 43 -7.31 -2.95 3.86
CA PHE A 43 -6.15 -3.70 3.41
C PHE A 43 -6.27 -4.09 1.93
N ASN A 44 -7.43 -4.56 1.50
CA ASN A 44 -7.70 -4.90 0.10
C ASN A 44 -7.66 -3.67 -0.82
N GLU A 45 -8.22 -2.53 -0.38
CA GLU A 45 -8.17 -1.27 -1.12
C GLU A 45 -6.72 -0.79 -1.34
N VAL A 46 -5.90 -0.85 -0.28
CA VAL A 46 -4.48 -0.49 -0.36
C VAL A 46 -3.73 -1.43 -1.29
N ASN A 47 -3.93 -2.75 -1.19
CA ASN A 47 -3.29 -3.71 -2.09
C ASN A 47 -3.64 -3.45 -3.56
N SER A 48 -4.92 -3.20 -3.87
CA SER A 48 -5.31 -2.92 -5.26
C SER A 48 -4.69 -1.62 -5.81
N LYS A 49 -4.51 -0.59 -4.97
CA LYS A 49 -3.81 0.64 -5.35
C LYS A 49 -2.32 0.38 -5.57
N MET A 50 -1.68 -0.37 -4.68
CA MET A 50 -0.28 -0.76 -4.81
C MET A 50 -0.02 -1.56 -6.09
N GLU A 51 -0.85 -2.56 -6.39
CA GLU A 51 -0.72 -3.39 -7.61
C GLU A 51 -0.79 -2.56 -8.89
N LYS A 52 -1.65 -1.53 -8.94
CA LYS A 52 -1.72 -0.60 -10.08
C LYS A 52 -0.42 0.17 -10.24
N ILE A 53 0.13 0.70 -9.14
CA ILE A 53 1.41 1.45 -9.17
C ILE A 53 2.55 0.52 -9.57
N GLU A 54 2.64 -0.67 -8.99
CA GLU A 54 3.63 -1.69 -9.35
C GLU A 54 3.56 -2.03 -10.84
N THR A 55 2.37 -2.24 -11.37
CA THR A 55 2.16 -2.51 -12.80
C THR A 55 2.63 -1.36 -13.68
N MET A 56 2.36 -0.11 -13.29
CA MET A 56 2.80 1.08 -14.02
C MET A 56 4.33 1.22 -14.04
N PHE A 57 5.01 0.86 -12.95
CA PHE A 57 6.45 1.04 -12.78
C PHE A 57 7.28 -0.20 -13.16
N ASN A 58 6.65 -1.37 -13.33
CA ASN A 58 7.34 -2.61 -13.69
C ASN A 58 8.20 -2.48 -14.96
N PRO A 59 7.74 -1.82 -16.05
CA PRO A 59 8.57 -1.60 -17.24
C PRO A 59 9.77 -0.67 -17.01
N HIS A 60 9.78 0.08 -15.89
CA HIS A 60 10.75 1.11 -15.57
C HIS A 60 11.73 0.71 -14.45
N GLY A 61 11.78 -0.58 -14.10
CA GLY A 61 12.68 -1.09 -13.05
C GLY A 61 12.06 -1.17 -11.66
N GLY A 62 10.75 -0.94 -11.54
CA GLY A 62 10.00 -1.01 -10.29
C GLY A 62 9.74 0.35 -9.65
N VAL A 63 8.94 0.34 -8.57
CA VAL A 63 8.45 1.57 -7.90
C VAL A 63 9.56 2.30 -7.14
N PHE A 64 10.61 1.58 -6.74
CA PHE A 64 11.77 2.18 -6.11
C PHE A 64 12.87 2.30 -7.16
N PRO A 65 13.35 3.52 -7.48
CA PRO A 65 14.49 3.65 -8.37
C PRO A 65 15.68 2.88 -7.78
N PRO A 66 16.50 2.23 -8.61
CA PRO A 66 17.75 1.63 -8.14
C PRO A 66 18.60 2.73 -7.51
N ASN A 67 19.03 2.50 -6.27
CA ASN A 67 19.99 3.35 -5.56
C ASN A 67 21.31 3.48 -6.34
#